data_AF-J8Q2E5-F1
#
_entry.id   AF-J8Q2E5-F1
#
_cell.length_a   1.000
_cell.length_b   1.000
_cell.length_c   1.000
_cell.angle_alpha   90.00
_cell.angle_beta   90.00
_cell.angle_gamma   90.00
#
_symmetry.space_group_name_H-M   'P 1'
#
loop_
_entity.id
_entity.type
_entity.pdbx_description
1 polymer ?
#
loop_
_entity_poly.entity_id
_entity_poly.type
_entity_poly.pdbx_seq_one_letter_code
_entity_poly.pdbx_strand_id
1 'polypeptide(L)'
;MTVDYTSLDLATYQDEVNEQIAKNIAHLDSLTHPGSKVTFPIDQDISATLHDPNSKIFFFDIDNCLYKSSTKIHDLMQQSILRFFQTHLKLPREDARVLNHTYYKEYGLAIRGLVMFHKVNALEYNRLADDSLPLQDILKPDIPLREMLLKLRHSGKIDKLWLFTNAYKNHAIRCVRLLGVADLFDGLTYCDYSRTDTLVCKPHIKAFEKAMKESGLTNYENSWFIDDSGKNIETGIKLGMKKCIHLVEDEVNEVLGQTPEDAIVLKDILELPNVVPELF
;
A
#
# COMPACT_ATOMS: atom_id res chain seq x y z
N MET A 1 -17.78 0.14 29.52
CA MET A 1 -16.81 0.51 30.56
C MET A 1 -15.63 1.17 29.86
N THR A 2 -15.36 2.44 30.12
CA THR A 2 -14.15 3.11 29.65
C THR A 2 -12.95 2.46 30.31
N VAL A 3 -11.96 2.04 29.52
CA VAL A 3 -10.69 1.53 30.05
C VAL A 3 -9.85 2.75 30.40
N ASP A 4 -9.60 2.99 31.68
CA ASP A 4 -8.70 4.07 32.10
C ASP A 4 -7.25 3.63 31.88
N TYR A 5 -6.68 4.03 30.74
CA TYR A 5 -5.23 3.98 30.54
C TYR A 5 -4.57 5.09 31.35
N THR A 6 -3.63 4.72 32.20
CA THR A 6 -2.82 5.67 32.96
C THR A 6 -1.77 6.33 32.05
N SER A 7 -1.23 7.47 32.48
CA SER A 7 -0.09 8.10 31.80
C SER A 7 1.14 7.18 31.74
N LEU A 8 1.26 6.26 32.70
CA LEU A 8 2.32 5.25 32.72
C LEU A 8 2.13 4.21 31.62
N ASP A 9 0.89 3.75 31.38
CA ASP A 9 0.58 2.77 30.33
C ASP A 9 0.88 3.32 28.93
N LEU A 10 0.63 4.61 28.70
CA LEU A 10 0.95 5.26 27.43
C LEU A 10 2.47 5.39 27.22
N ALA A 11 3.20 5.75 28.27
CA ALA A 11 4.67 5.84 28.21
C ALA A 11 5.31 4.48 27.93
N THR A 12 4.88 3.43 28.63
CA THR A 12 5.35 2.05 28.37
C THR A 12 5.03 1.60 26.94
N TYR A 13 3.83 1.90 26.43
CA TYR A 13 3.48 1.59 25.05
C TYR A 13 4.39 2.32 24.04
N GLN A 14 4.66 3.60 24.28
CA GLN A 14 5.56 4.37 23.41
C GLN A 14 6.98 3.78 23.43
N ASP A 15 7.49 3.39 24.60
CA ASP A 15 8.82 2.78 24.73
C ASP A 15 8.92 1.43 23.98
N GLU A 16 7.91 0.56 24.11
CA GLU A 16 7.81 -0.70 23.35
C GLU A 16 7.86 -0.44 21.84
N VAL A 17 7.09 0.54 21.36
CA VAL A 17 7.07 0.91 19.93
C VAL A 17 8.43 1.44 19.50
N ASN A 18 9.08 2.28 20.31
CA ASN A 18 10.38 2.85 19.99
C ASN A 18 11.45 1.76 19.84
N GLU A 19 11.47 0.81 20.78
CA GLU A 19 12.40 -0.32 20.74
C GLU A 19 12.14 -1.20 19.51
N GLN A 20 10.87 -1.48 19.20
CA GLN A 20 10.53 -2.30 18.05
C GLN A 20 10.86 -1.62 16.71
N ILE A 21 10.61 -0.31 16.58
CA ILE A 21 11.02 0.47 15.40
C ILE A 21 12.55 0.43 15.23
N ALA A 22 13.31 0.58 16.32
CA ALA A 22 14.76 0.50 16.27
C ALA A 22 15.24 -0.88 15.77
N LYS A 23 14.61 -1.97 16.24
CA LYS A 23 14.88 -3.33 15.73
C LYS A 23 14.53 -3.47 14.25
N ASN A 24 13.39 -2.91 13.82
CA ASN A 24 12.94 -2.95 12.43
C ASN A 24 13.95 -2.23 11.51
N ILE A 25 14.45 -1.06 11.91
CA ILE A 25 15.47 -0.30 11.17
C ILE A 25 16.78 -1.09 11.10
N ALA A 26 17.28 -1.57 12.25
CA ALA A 26 18.52 -2.34 12.29
C ALA A 26 18.46 -3.60 11.42
N HIS A 27 17.31 -4.28 11.38
CA HIS A 27 17.10 -5.42 10.49
C HIS A 27 17.18 -5.02 9.02
N LEU A 28 16.47 -3.97 8.59
CA LEU A 28 16.50 -3.50 7.21
C LEU A 28 17.91 -3.11 6.76
N ASP A 29 18.67 -2.44 7.62
CA ASP A 29 20.04 -2.01 7.33
C ASP A 29 21.02 -3.20 7.22
N SER A 30 20.68 -4.33 7.84
CA SER A 30 21.46 -5.58 7.74
C SER A 30 21.21 -6.37 6.45
N LEU A 31 20.18 -6.03 5.66
CA LEU A 31 19.83 -6.78 4.46
C LEU A 31 20.87 -6.59 3.35
N THR A 32 21.27 -7.71 2.73
CA THR A 32 22.29 -7.75 1.67
C THR A 32 21.85 -8.44 0.39
N HIS A 33 20.65 -9.03 0.37
CA HIS A 33 20.14 -9.76 -0.80
C HIS A 33 19.76 -8.80 -1.95
N PRO A 34 19.64 -9.30 -3.20
CA PRO A 34 19.14 -8.50 -4.32
C PRO A 34 17.78 -7.86 -4.02
N GLY A 35 17.59 -6.63 -4.49
CA GLY A 35 16.37 -5.83 -4.25
C GLY A 35 16.10 -5.44 -2.80
N SER A 36 17.07 -5.57 -1.90
CA SER A 36 16.96 -5.09 -0.51
C SER A 36 17.13 -3.57 -0.35
N LYS A 37 17.48 -2.86 -1.42
CA LYS A 37 17.70 -1.41 -1.43
C LYS A 37 16.86 -0.75 -2.51
N VAL A 38 16.18 0.33 -2.13
CA VAL A 38 15.46 1.19 -3.08
C VAL A 38 16.47 1.89 -3.99
N THR A 39 16.27 1.81 -5.29
CA THR A 39 17.11 2.47 -6.30
C THR A 39 16.39 3.61 -7.03
N PHE A 40 15.12 3.82 -6.72
CA PHE A 40 14.30 4.90 -7.27
C PHE A 40 14.17 6.07 -6.29
N PRO A 41 13.99 7.29 -6.80
CA PRO A 41 13.80 8.50 -5.99
C PRO A 41 12.41 8.49 -5.34
N ILE A 42 12.32 9.02 -4.11
CA ILE A 42 11.06 9.25 -3.39
C ILE A 42 10.79 10.75 -3.39
N ASP A 43 9.51 11.15 -3.47
CA ASP A 43 9.08 12.55 -3.43
C ASP A 43 9.68 13.40 -4.57
N GLN A 44 9.85 12.79 -5.75
CA GLN A 44 10.49 13.46 -6.88
C GLN A 44 9.55 14.46 -7.54
N ASP A 45 10.00 15.71 -7.70
CA ASP A 45 9.29 16.72 -8.49
C ASP A 45 9.59 16.54 -9.98
N ILE A 46 8.64 15.94 -10.70
CA ILE A 46 8.74 15.73 -12.15
C ILE A 46 7.96 16.76 -12.97
N SER A 47 7.58 17.88 -12.37
CA SER A 47 6.82 18.95 -13.05
C SER A 47 7.59 19.64 -14.17
N ALA A 48 8.93 19.59 -14.13
CA ALA A 48 9.81 20.21 -15.12
C ALA A 48 10.32 19.23 -16.19
N THR A 49 9.95 17.94 -16.13
CA THR A 49 10.46 16.92 -17.05
C THR A 49 9.53 16.76 -18.25
N LEU A 50 10.09 16.78 -19.46
CA LEU A 50 9.36 16.38 -20.67
C LEU A 50 9.13 14.86 -20.59
N HIS A 51 7.86 14.45 -20.58
CA HIS A 51 7.47 13.03 -20.57
C HIS A 51 7.18 12.58 -22.00
N ASP A 52 7.62 11.36 -22.34
CA ASP A 52 7.21 10.74 -23.60
C ASP A 52 5.69 10.48 -23.56
N PRO A 53 4.90 11.08 -24.48
CA PRO A 53 3.46 10.87 -24.50
C PRO A 53 3.04 9.41 -24.73
N ASN A 54 3.93 8.58 -25.27
CA ASN A 54 3.68 7.15 -25.49
C ASN A 54 4.17 6.26 -24.35
N SER A 55 4.69 6.84 -23.27
CA SER A 55 5.23 6.07 -22.15
C SER A 55 4.16 5.18 -21.52
N LYS A 56 4.50 3.91 -21.34
CA LYS A 56 3.66 2.85 -20.81
C LYS A 56 4.01 2.54 -19.37
N ILE A 57 3.02 2.60 -18.49
CA ILE A 57 3.23 2.47 -17.05
C ILE A 57 2.35 1.36 -16.48
N PHE A 58 2.95 0.47 -15.70
CA PHE A 58 2.21 -0.53 -14.95
C PHE A 58 2.24 -0.16 -13.46
N PHE A 59 1.08 0.20 -12.92
CA PHE A 59 0.86 0.47 -11.50
C PHE A 59 0.60 -0.80 -10.70
N PHE A 60 1.27 -0.93 -9.57
CA PHE A 60 1.14 -2.06 -8.64
C PHE A 60 0.72 -1.57 -7.27
N ASP A 61 -0.38 -2.09 -6.75
CA ASP A 61 -0.59 -2.06 -5.31
C ASP A 61 0.45 -2.93 -4.58
N ILE A 62 0.62 -2.69 -3.28
CA ILE A 62 1.62 -3.38 -2.46
C ILE A 62 0.96 -4.41 -1.56
N ASP A 63 0.10 -3.94 -0.65
CA ASP A 63 -0.48 -4.74 0.41
C ASP A 63 -1.50 -5.73 -0.15
N ASN A 64 -1.41 -7.00 0.26
CA ASN A 64 -2.19 -8.11 -0.31
C ASN A 64 -2.01 -8.30 -1.83
N CYS A 65 -1.06 -7.61 -2.46
CA CYS A 65 -0.80 -7.65 -3.90
C CYS A 65 0.58 -8.19 -4.23
N LEU A 66 1.65 -7.50 -3.81
CA LEU A 66 3.02 -8.00 -3.93
C LEU A 66 3.33 -9.12 -2.94
N TYR A 67 2.46 -9.31 -1.95
CA TYR A 67 2.50 -10.42 -1.01
C TYR A 67 1.07 -10.85 -0.69
N LYS A 68 0.90 -12.12 -0.34
CA LYS A 68 -0.43 -12.71 -0.16
C LYS A 68 -1.16 -12.17 1.07
N SER A 69 -2.49 -12.07 0.99
CA SER A 69 -3.32 -11.71 2.15
C SER A 69 -3.24 -12.75 3.26
N SER A 70 -3.00 -14.02 2.90
CA SER A 70 -2.75 -15.14 3.82
C SER A 70 -1.54 -14.96 4.75
N THR A 71 -0.69 -13.95 4.51
CA THR A 71 0.38 -13.53 5.44
C THR A 71 -0.14 -12.91 6.73
N LYS A 72 -1.42 -12.51 6.78
CA LYS A 72 -2.09 -11.92 7.95
C LYS A 72 -1.45 -10.65 8.51
N ILE A 73 -0.69 -9.92 7.67
CA ILE A 73 -0.16 -8.60 8.04
C ILE A 73 -1.30 -7.64 8.37
N HIS A 74 -2.38 -7.70 7.61
CA HIS A 74 -3.58 -6.92 7.91
C HIS A 74 -4.13 -7.25 9.31
N ASP A 75 -4.17 -8.51 9.75
CA ASP A 75 -4.65 -8.88 11.09
C ASP A 75 -3.77 -8.32 12.21
N LEU A 76 -2.45 -8.24 11.99
CA LEU A 76 -1.52 -7.60 12.93
C LEU A 76 -1.73 -6.09 12.98
N MET A 77 -1.88 -5.46 11.80
CA MET A 77 -2.21 -4.05 11.69
C MET A 77 -3.51 -3.74 12.46
N GLN A 78 -4.55 -4.57 12.29
CA GLN A 78 -5.82 -4.42 12.98
C GLN A 78 -5.68 -4.47 14.51
N GLN A 79 -4.81 -5.33 15.04
CA GLN A 79 -4.54 -5.38 16.47
C GLN A 79 -3.84 -4.11 16.99
N SER A 80 -2.84 -3.61 16.26
CA SER A 80 -2.14 -2.37 16.61
C SER A 80 -3.07 -1.16 16.52
N ILE A 81 -3.93 -1.11 15.50
CA ILE A 81 -4.97 -0.10 15.34
C ILE A 81 -5.92 -0.12 16.53
N LEU A 82 -6.45 -1.29 16.91
CA LEU A 82 -7.34 -1.40 18.08
C LEU A 82 -6.66 -0.90 19.37
N ARG A 83 -5.37 -1.23 19.58
CA ARG A 83 -4.59 -0.72 20.71
C ARG A 83 -4.49 0.81 20.67
N PHE A 84 -4.29 1.40 19.49
CA PHE A 84 -4.31 2.86 19.30
C PHE A 84 -5.67 3.47 19.69
N PHE A 85 -6.78 2.91 19.19
CA PHE A 85 -8.12 3.39 19.51
C PHE A 85 -8.41 3.34 21.02
N GLN A 86 -8.02 2.25 21.68
CA GLN A 86 -8.23 2.09 23.12
C GLN A 86 -7.44 3.09 23.96
N THR A 87 -6.18 3.35 23.57
CA THR A 87 -5.27 4.23 24.31
C THR A 87 -5.51 5.72 24.03
N HIS A 88 -5.74 6.10 22.78
CA HIS A 88 -5.79 7.51 22.35
C HIS A 88 -7.22 8.06 22.27
N LEU A 89 -8.18 7.24 21.84
CA LEU A 89 -9.59 7.64 21.76
C LEU A 89 -10.42 7.17 22.96
N LYS A 90 -9.81 6.41 23.88
CA LYS A 90 -10.45 5.85 25.09
C LYS A 90 -11.74 5.07 24.79
N LEU A 91 -11.79 4.47 23.60
CA LEU A 91 -12.94 3.71 23.14
C LEU A 91 -12.89 2.27 23.68
N PRO A 92 -14.03 1.71 24.11
CA PRO A 92 -14.16 0.27 24.31
C PRO A 92 -13.76 -0.52 23.06
N ARG A 93 -13.28 -1.75 23.25
CA ARG A 93 -12.80 -2.61 22.16
C ARG A 93 -13.82 -2.80 21.02
N GLU A 94 -15.09 -3.00 21.36
CA GLU A 94 -16.13 -3.19 20.35
C GLU A 94 -16.41 -1.91 19.57
N ASP A 95 -16.44 -0.75 20.24
CA ASP A 95 -16.64 0.54 19.58
C ASP A 95 -15.45 0.86 18.65
N ALA A 96 -14.23 0.57 19.08
CA ALA A 96 -13.03 0.68 18.25
C ALA A 96 -13.11 -0.22 17.00
N ARG A 97 -13.60 -1.46 17.14
CA ARG A 97 -13.78 -2.40 16.03
C ARG A 97 -14.82 -1.90 15.02
N VAL A 98 -15.97 -1.43 15.52
CA VAL A 98 -17.05 -0.88 14.67
C VAL A 98 -16.57 0.38 13.94
N LEU A 99 -15.91 1.29 14.64
CA LEU A 99 -15.42 2.55 14.07
C LEU A 99 -14.38 2.31 12.97
N ASN A 100 -13.42 1.43 13.25
CA ASN A 100 -12.40 1.04 12.29
C ASN A 100 -13.02 0.37 11.03
N HIS A 101 -13.96 -0.56 11.21
CA HIS A 101 -14.66 -1.19 10.08
C HIS A 101 -15.45 -0.16 9.25
N THR A 102 -16.13 0.76 9.92
CA THR A 102 -16.93 1.82 9.26
C THR A 102 -16.03 2.71 8.40
N TYR A 103 -14.94 3.23 8.97
CA TYR A 103 -14.02 4.09 8.22
C TYR A 103 -13.29 3.37 7.10
N TYR A 104 -12.92 2.11 7.29
CA TYR A 104 -12.35 1.30 6.23
C TYR A 104 -13.33 1.12 5.06
N LYS A 105 -14.61 0.81 5.36
CA LYS A 105 -15.67 0.64 4.36
C LYS A 105 -16.00 1.91 3.58
N GLU A 106 -16.09 3.04 4.27
CA GLU A 106 -16.47 4.32 3.68
C GLU A 106 -15.34 4.98 2.89
N TYR A 107 -14.11 4.93 3.41
CA TYR A 107 -12.99 5.73 2.88
C TYR A 107 -11.90 4.90 2.19
N GLY A 108 -11.98 3.56 2.23
CA GLY A 108 -10.93 2.65 1.76
C GLY A 108 -9.68 2.65 2.63
N LEU A 109 -9.66 3.46 3.70
CA LEU A 109 -8.55 3.61 4.62
C LEU A 109 -9.05 4.19 5.96
N ALA A 110 -8.98 3.40 7.03
CA ALA A 110 -9.58 3.77 8.32
C ALA A 110 -9.02 5.09 8.90
N ILE A 111 -7.71 5.35 8.73
CA ILE A 111 -7.06 6.56 9.24
C ILE A 111 -7.63 7.85 8.64
N ARG A 112 -8.25 7.79 7.45
CA ARG A 112 -8.86 8.97 6.87
C ARG A 112 -10.05 9.49 7.68
N GLY A 113 -10.94 8.59 8.12
CA GLY A 113 -12.06 8.98 9.00
C GLY A 113 -11.57 9.48 10.35
N LEU A 114 -10.51 8.85 10.89
CA LEU A 114 -9.87 9.28 12.14
C LEU A 114 -9.29 10.70 12.07
N VAL A 115 -8.59 11.05 10.98
CA VAL A 115 -8.06 12.40 10.76
C VAL A 115 -9.20 13.41 10.65
N MET A 116 -10.22 13.10 9.84
CA MET A 116 -11.32 14.02 9.54
C MET A 116 -12.20 14.30 10.76
N PHE A 117 -12.58 13.28 11.53
CA PHE A 117 -13.62 13.40 12.56
C PHE A 117 -13.08 13.36 13.99
N HIS A 118 -11.88 12.81 14.21
CA HIS A 118 -11.29 12.64 15.55
C HIS A 118 -10.00 13.44 15.76
N LYS A 119 -9.56 14.22 14.75
CA LYS A 119 -8.32 15.02 14.80
C LYS A 119 -7.09 14.19 15.18
N VAL A 120 -7.08 12.91 14.79
CA VAL A 120 -5.94 12.03 15.00
C VAL A 120 -4.77 12.52 14.16
N ASN A 121 -3.57 12.56 14.76
CA ASN A 121 -2.34 12.79 14.02
C ASN A 121 -1.99 11.51 13.23
N ALA A 122 -2.06 11.57 11.90
CA ALA A 122 -1.84 10.42 11.05
C ALA A 122 -0.39 9.88 11.12
N LEU A 123 0.61 10.72 11.37
CA LEU A 123 1.99 10.27 11.55
C LEU A 123 2.19 9.54 12.88
N GLU A 124 1.55 10.02 13.95
CA GLU A 124 1.57 9.33 15.24
C GLU A 124 0.87 7.97 15.15
N TYR A 125 -0.30 7.94 14.51
CA TYR A 125 -1.01 6.70 14.21
C TYR A 125 -0.12 5.74 13.40
N ASN A 126 0.53 6.21 12.33
CA ASN A 126 1.41 5.39 11.50
C ASN A 126 2.57 4.79 12.30
N ARG A 127 3.22 5.62 13.12
CA ARG A 127 4.31 5.18 13.99
C ARG A 127 3.88 4.02 14.88
N LEU A 128 2.71 4.16 15.50
CA LEU A 128 2.21 3.24 16.52
C LEU A 128 1.56 1.98 15.91
N ALA A 129 0.87 2.12 14.79
CA ALA A 129 0.09 1.06 14.17
C ALA A 129 0.85 0.25 13.11
N ASP A 130 1.71 0.93 12.33
CA ASP A 130 2.31 0.40 11.10
C ASP A 130 3.84 0.26 11.22
N ASP A 131 4.56 1.35 11.48
CA ASP A 131 6.04 1.34 11.57
C ASP A 131 6.54 0.38 12.68
N SER A 132 5.73 0.17 13.72
CA SER A 132 5.99 -0.73 14.83
C SER A 132 5.86 -2.22 14.49
N LEU A 133 5.17 -2.59 13.40
CA LEU A 133 4.96 -4.00 13.07
C LEU A 133 6.29 -4.69 12.70
N PRO A 134 6.59 -5.90 13.20
CA PRO A 134 7.81 -6.62 12.82
C PRO A 134 7.64 -7.36 11.48
N LEU A 135 7.43 -6.61 10.38
CA LEU A 135 7.14 -7.18 9.06
C LEU A 135 8.19 -8.20 8.58
N GLN A 136 9.45 -8.04 9.02
CA GLN A 136 10.53 -8.98 8.72
C GLN A 136 10.30 -10.40 9.21
N ASP A 137 9.43 -10.61 10.19
CA ASP A 137 9.11 -11.95 10.69
C ASP A 137 8.20 -12.71 9.70
N ILE A 138 7.59 -11.98 8.75
CA ILE A 138 6.58 -12.48 7.83
C ILE A 138 7.05 -12.35 6.38
N LEU A 139 7.42 -11.14 5.96
CA LEU A 139 7.91 -10.86 4.62
C LEU A 139 9.36 -11.31 4.49
N LYS A 140 9.59 -12.18 3.52
CA LYS A 140 10.91 -12.72 3.15
C LYS A 140 11.16 -12.46 1.66
N PRO A 141 12.41 -12.54 1.19
CA PRO A 141 12.70 -12.42 -0.23
C PRO A 141 11.88 -13.41 -1.06
N ASP A 142 11.12 -12.90 -2.02
CA ASP A 142 10.29 -13.69 -2.92
C ASP A 142 10.96 -13.79 -4.30
N ILE A 143 11.70 -14.88 -4.51
CA ILE A 143 12.46 -15.11 -5.73
C ILE A 143 11.54 -15.26 -6.96
N PRO A 144 10.46 -16.07 -6.93
CA PRO A 144 9.49 -16.12 -8.04
C PRO A 144 8.90 -14.76 -8.41
N LEU A 145 8.49 -13.94 -7.43
CA LEU A 145 7.97 -12.59 -7.68
C LEU A 145 9.03 -11.70 -8.36
N ARG A 146 10.25 -11.71 -7.82
CA ARG A 146 11.38 -10.96 -8.40
C ARG A 146 11.65 -11.37 -9.85
N GLU A 147 11.67 -12.66 -10.14
CA GLU A 147 11.91 -13.17 -11.49
C GLU A 147 10.79 -12.77 -12.47
N MET A 148 9.53 -12.81 -12.04
CA MET A 148 8.39 -12.37 -12.85
C MET A 148 8.49 -10.87 -13.16
N LEU A 149 8.73 -10.03 -12.15
CA LEU A 149 8.88 -8.58 -12.33
C LEU A 149 10.09 -8.22 -13.22
N LEU A 150 11.20 -8.96 -13.12
CA LEU A 150 12.35 -8.81 -14.00
C LEU A 150 12.01 -9.13 -15.46
N LYS A 151 11.24 -10.19 -15.72
CA LYS A 151 10.77 -10.51 -17.09
C LYS A 151 9.93 -9.37 -17.65
N LEU A 152 8.98 -8.87 -16.86
CA LEU A 152 8.14 -7.74 -17.25
C LEU A 152 8.99 -6.50 -17.58
N ARG A 153 9.96 -6.15 -16.71
CA ARG A 153 10.85 -4.99 -16.87
C ARG A 153 11.75 -5.11 -18.11
N HIS A 154 12.18 -6.32 -18.47
CA HIS A 154 13.06 -6.56 -19.62
C HIS A 154 12.34 -6.84 -20.95
N SER A 155 11.01 -6.93 -20.94
CA SER A 155 10.19 -7.21 -22.15
C SER A 155 10.28 -6.11 -23.22
N GLY A 156 10.63 -4.88 -22.83
CA GLY A 156 10.53 -3.68 -23.66
C GLY A 156 9.09 -3.26 -23.98
N LYS A 157 8.09 -3.80 -23.26
CA LYS A 157 6.67 -3.50 -23.44
C LYS A 157 6.14 -2.45 -22.49
N ILE A 158 6.76 -2.33 -21.31
CA ILE A 158 6.44 -1.38 -20.25
C ILE A 158 7.69 -0.54 -19.97
N ASP A 159 7.54 0.78 -19.91
CA ASP A 159 8.65 1.69 -19.66
C ASP A 159 8.90 1.88 -18.16
N LYS A 160 7.84 1.84 -17.35
CA LYS A 160 7.94 2.01 -15.89
C LYS A 160 7.06 1.03 -15.13
N LEU A 161 7.63 0.42 -14.09
CA LEU A 161 6.88 -0.25 -13.03
C LEU A 161 6.73 0.73 -11.86
N TRP A 162 5.51 1.03 -11.46
CA TRP A 162 5.23 2.08 -10.50
C TRP A 162 4.44 1.56 -9.30
N LEU A 163 4.92 1.81 -8.09
CA LEU A 163 4.19 1.44 -6.88
C LEU A 163 3.08 2.46 -6.62
N PHE A 164 1.86 2.00 -6.34
CA PHE A 164 0.71 2.85 -6.06
C PHE A 164 -0.10 2.30 -4.88
N THR A 165 0.16 2.81 -3.68
CA THR A 165 -0.36 2.27 -2.41
C THR A 165 -1.13 3.32 -1.59
N ASN A 166 -2.07 2.83 -0.76
CA ASN A 166 -2.73 3.63 0.28
C ASN A 166 -1.91 3.75 1.57
N ALA A 167 -0.82 3.00 1.73
CA ALA A 167 0.06 3.09 2.88
C ALA A 167 0.95 4.34 2.83
N TYR A 168 1.62 4.64 3.95
CA TYR A 168 2.67 5.67 3.98
C TYR A 168 3.99 5.14 3.40
N LYS A 169 4.87 6.05 2.97
CA LYS A 169 6.12 5.69 2.28
C LYS A 169 7.02 4.73 3.06
N ASN A 170 7.08 4.86 4.39
CA ASN A 170 7.92 4.00 5.21
C ASN A 170 7.52 2.53 5.07
N HIS A 171 6.23 2.23 5.23
CA HIS A 171 5.68 0.88 5.06
C HIS A 171 5.93 0.33 3.65
N ALA A 172 5.59 1.12 2.63
CA ALA A 172 5.80 0.75 1.23
C ALA A 172 7.25 0.33 0.94
N ILE A 173 8.22 1.15 1.40
CA ILE A 173 9.65 0.90 1.25
C ILE A 173 10.07 -0.36 2.01
N ARG A 174 9.56 -0.56 3.23
CA ARG A 174 9.86 -1.76 4.02
C ARG A 174 9.41 -3.03 3.31
N CYS A 175 8.18 -3.06 2.80
CA CYS A 175 7.64 -4.20 2.07
C CYS A 175 8.51 -4.59 0.88
N VAL A 176 8.81 -3.64 -0.02
CA VAL A 176 9.59 -3.96 -1.23
C VAL A 176 11.04 -4.34 -0.92
N ARG A 177 11.64 -3.78 0.14
CA ARG A 177 12.99 -4.17 0.58
C ARG A 177 13.00 -5.58 1.15
N LEU A 178 12.02 -5.94 2.00
CA LEU A 178 11.93 -7.28 2.60
C LEU A 178 11.61 -8.37 1.56
N LEU A 179 10.74 -8.05 0.60
CA LEU A 179 10.42 -8.94 -0.53
C LEU A 179 11.56 -9.07 -1.55
N GLY A 180 12.57 -8.20 -1.49
CA GLY A 180 13.71 -8.24 -2.41
C GLY A 180 13.36 -7.77 -3.82
N VAL A 181 12.47 -6.77 -3.95
CA VAL A 181 11.99 -6.23 -5.23
C VAL A 181 12.14 -4.71 -5.34
N ALA A 182 12.80 -4.07 -4.36
CA ALA A 182 12.88 -2.60 -4.28
C ALA A 182 13.63 -1.93 -5.44
N ASP A 183 14.46 -2.65 -6.17
CA ASP A 183 15.22 -2.17 -7.32
C ASP A 183 14.49 -2.34 -8.67
N LEU A 184 13.29 -2.95 -8.65
CA LEU A 184 12.55 -3.27 -9.87
C LEU A 184 11.53 -2.21 -10.27
N PHE A 185 11.27 -1.24 -9.39
CA PHE A 185 10.31 -0.17 -9.60
C PHE A 185 11.02 1.15 -9.90
N ASP A 186 10.35 2.03 -10.64
CA ASP A 186 10.86 3.33 -11.08
C ASP A 186 10.38 4.47 -10.18
N GLY A 187 9.40 4.21 -9.31
CA GLY A 187 8.88 5.19 -8.37
C GLY A 187 7.76 4.67 -7.50
N LEU A 188 7.30 5.56 -6.61
CA LEU A 188 6.28 5.28 -5.61
C LEU A 188 5.33 6.47 -5.47
N THR A 189 4.04 6.19 -5.66
CA THR A 189 2.93 7.03 -5.22
C THR A 189 2.31 6.40 -3.98
N TYR A 190 2.28 7.16 -2.88
CA TYR A 190 1.80 6.71 -1.58
C TYR A 190 0.79 7.72 -1.00
N CYS A 191 0.05 7.31 0.04
CA CYS A 191 -0.85 8.20 0.75
C CYS A 191 -0.05 9.06 1.74
N ASP A 192 -0.02 10.37 1.54
CA ASP A 192 0.77 11.28 2.38
C ASP A 192 0.08 11.59 3.71
N TYR A 193 0.53 10.90 4.77
CA TYR A 193 0.03 11.06 6.14
C TYR A 193 0.59 12.30 6.85
N SER A 194 1.52 13.04 6.24
CA SER A 194 1.99 14.31 6.83
C SER A 194 0.97 15.44 6.64
N ARG A 195 -0.02 15.24 5.76
CA ARG A 195 -1.11 16.20 5.54
C ARG A 195 -2.07 16.21 6.72
N THR A 196 -2.52 17.41 7.07
CA THR A 196 -3.39 17.65 8.24
C THR A 196 -4.86 17.88 7.87
N ASP A 197 -5.18 18.05 6.59
CA ASP A 197 -6.52 18.38 6.11
C ASP A 197 -7.31 17.16 5.66
N THR A 198 -6.81 16.44 4.65
CA THR A 198 -7.48 15.27 4.08
C THR A 198 -6.46 14.37 3.40
N LEU A 199 -6.54 13.08 3.70
CA LEU A 199 -5.72 12.06 3.05
C LEU A 199 -6.21 11.80 1.63
N VAL A 200 -5.28 11.78 0.68
CA VAL A 200 -5.53 11.43 -0.71
C VAL A 200 -5.17 9.96 -0.90
N CYS A 201 -6.19 9.11 -1.00
CA CYS A 201 -6.06 7.66 -1.11
C CYS A 201 -7.02 7.08 -2.16
N LYS A 202 -6.68 5.92 -2.71
CA LYS A 202 -7.57 5.09 -3.53
C LYS A 202 -8.83 4.72 -2.71
N PRO A 203 -10.03 4.65 -3.30
CA PRO A 203 -10.32 4.68 -4.74
C PRO A 203 -10.58 6.09 -5.31
N HIS A 204 -10.25 7.17 -4.59
CA HIS A 204 -10.57 8.52 -5.07
C HIS A 204 -9.75 8.92 -6.29
N ILE A 205 -10.41 9.57 -7.26
CA ILE A 205 -9.79 10.06 -8.50
C ILE A 205 -8.51 10.88 -8.24
N LYS A 206 -8.49 11.72 -7.20
CA LYS A 206 -7.31 12.52 -6.83
C LYS A 206 -6.05 11.67 -6.56
N ALA A 207 -6.19 10.43 -6.09
CA ALA A 207 -5.06 9.53 -5.90
C ALA A 207 -4.51 9.02 -7.24
N PHE A 208 -5.39 8.74 -8.22
CA PHE A 208 -5.00 8.36 -9.57
C PHE A 208 -4.38 9.54 -10.33
N GLU A 209 -4.92 10.75 -10.18
CA GLU A 209 -4.32 11.98 -10.73
C GLU A 209 -2.92 12.23 -10.16
N LYS A 210 -2.73 11.98 -8.85
CA LYS A 210 -1.40 12.02 -8.20
C LYS A 210 -0.47 10.98 -8.82
N ALA A 211 -0.91 9.72 -8.96
CA ALA A 211 -0.10 8.65 -9.55
C ALA A 211 0.26 8.93 -11.02
N MET A 212 -0.69 9.45 -11.80
CA MET A 212 -0.49 9.88 -13.18
C MET A 212 0.58 10.98 -13.25
N LYS A 213 0.43 12.01 -12.41
CA LYS A 213 1.37 13.14 -12.35
C LYS A 213 2.78 12.71 -11.91
N GLU A 214 2.91 11.83 -10.93
CA GLU A 214 4.20 11.41 -10.36
C GLU A 214 4.93 10.36 -11.19
N SER A 215 4.19 9.53 -11.93
CA SER A 215 4.77 8.56 -12.85
C SER A 215 5.15 9.17 -14.21
N GLY A 216 4.59 10.34 -14.54
CA GLY A 216 4.75 10.99 -15.85
C GLY A 216 3.81 10.43 -16.92
N LEU A 217 2.80 9.65 -16.52
CA LEU A 217 1.76 9.18 -17.43
C LEU A 217 1.00 10.37 -18.02
N THR A 218 0.78 10.36 -19.33
CA THR A 218 0.07 11.44 -20.03
C THR A 218 -1.34 11.04 -20.46
N ASN A 219 -1.61 9.74 -20.64
CA ASN A 219 -2.93 9.20 -20.95
C ASN A 219 -3.15 7.85 -20.25
N TYR A 220 -4.32 7.67 -19.60
CA TYR A 220 -4.67 6.41 -18.93
C TYR A 220 -4.68 5.20 -19.88
N GLU A 221 -4.94 5.40 -21.18
CA GLU A 221 -4.90 4.31 -22.17
C GLU A 221 -3.52 3.65 -22.32
N ASN A 222 -2.45 4.31 -21.82
CA ASN A 222 -1.09 3.79 -21.77
C ASN A 222 -0.74 3.18 -20.40
N SER A 223 -1.73 2.82 -19.59
CA SER A 223 -1.50 2.29 -18.24
C SER A 223 -2.19 0.98 -17.93
N TRP A 224 -1.54 0.17 -17.11
CA TRP A 224 -2.02 -1.08 -16.53
C TRP A 224 -2.05 -0.93 -15.01
N PHE A 225 -2.98 -1.62 -14.36
CA PHE A 225 -3.12 -1.52 -12.91
C PHE A 225 -3.52 -2.85 -12.29
N ILE A 226 -2.80 -3.28 -11.25
CA ILE A 226 -3.15 -4.44 -10.42
C ILE A 226 -3.36 -4.02 -8.97
N ASP A 227 -4.46 -4.49 -8.38
CA ASP A 227 -4.90 -4.15 -7.01
C ASP A 227 -5.86 -5.23 -6.49
N ASP A 228 -5.91 -5.44 -5.16
CA ASP A 228 -6.83 -6.40 -4.52
C ASP A 228 -8.23 -5.81 -4.24
N SER A 229 -8.39 -4.49 -4.37
CA SER A 229 -9.65 -3.78 -4.14
C SER A 229 -10.45 -3.57 -5.41
N GLY A 230 -11.64 -4.18 -5.47
CA GLY A 230 -12.57 -4.02 -6.58
C GLY A 230 -12.97 -2.56 -6.84
N LYS A 231 -13.12 -1.74 -5.80
CA LYS A 231 -13.37 -0.29 -5.92
C LYS A 231 -12.20 0.47 -6.53
N ASN A 232 -10.95 0.08 -6.23
CA ASN A 232 -9.77 0.71 -6.82
C ASN A 232 -9.73 0.38 -8.33
N ILE A 233 -9.95 -0.89 -8.67
CA ILE A 233 -10.04 -1.38 -10.04
C ILE A 233 -11.17 -0.68 -10.81
N GLU A 234 -12.33 -0.48 -10.20
CA GLU A 234 -13.46 0.22 -10.80
C GLU A 234 -13.09 1.67 -11.19
N THR A 235 -12.37 2.39 -10.32
CA THR A 235 -11.88 3.73 -10.65
C THR A 235 -10.89 3.70 -11.80
N GLY A 236 -9.96 2.74 -11.83
CA GLY A 236 -9.02 2.57 -12.94
C GLY A 236 -9.71 2.36 -14.29
N ILE A 237 -10.72 1.49 -14.33
CA ILE A 237 -11.54 1.23 -15.53
C ILE A 237 -12.27 2.51 -15.95
N LYS A 238 -12.95 3.19 -15.02
CA LYS A 238 -13.70 4.44 -15.30
C LYS A 238 -12.81 5.57 -15.82
N LEU A 239 -11.54 5.60 -15.43
CA LEU A 239 -10.54 6.57 -15.91
C LEU A 239 -9.96 6.20 -17.28
N GLY A 240 -10.26 5.02 -17.82
CA GLY A 240 -9.81 4.58 -19.14
C GLY A 240 -8.44 3.90 -19.15
N MET A 241 -8.05 3.25 -18.04
CA MET A 241 -6.85 2.43 -18.02
C MET A 241 -6.94 1.28 -19.04
N LYS A 242 -5.81 0.91 -19.65
CA LYS A 242 -5.76 -0.08 -20.74
C LYS A 242 -6.29 -1.45 -20.31
N LYS A 243 -5.82 -1.92 -19.16
CA LYS A 243 -6.25 -3.15 -18.50
C LYS A 243 -6.12 -2.96 -16.99
N CYS A 244 -7.17 -3.31 -16.25
CA CYS A 244 -7.12 -3.40 -14.80
C CYS A 244 -7.28 -4.86 -14.38
N ILE A 245 -6.46 -5.29 -13.43
CA ILE A 245 -6.33 -6.66 -12.97
C ILE A 245 -6.70 -6.71 -11.49
N HIS A 246 -7.81 -7.36 -11.16
CA HIS A 246 -8.26 -7.57 -9.79
C HIS A 246 -7.65 -8.86 -9.24
N LEU A 247 -6.78 -8.74 -8.24
CA LEU A 247 -6.22 -9.88 -7.53
C LEU A 247 -7.19 -10.33 -6.42
N VAL A 248 -7.64 -11.58 -6.49
CA VAL A 248 -8.58 -12.18 -5.53
C VAL A 248 -8.05 -13.55 -5.10
N GLU A 249 -7.30 -13.60 -3.98
CA GLU A 249 -6.65 -14.83 -3.50
C GLU A 249 -7.66 -15.95 -3.18
N ASP A 250 -8.64 -15.66 -2.31
CA ASP A 250 -9.66 -16.61 -1.86
C ASP A 250 -11.06 -16.18 -2.30
N GLU A 251 -11.61 -15.16 -1.63
CA GLU A 251 -12.94 -14.62 -1.87
C GLU A 251 -12.86 -13.09 -1.98
N VAL A 252 -13.82 -12.51 -2.70
CA VAL A 252 -13.91 -11.06 -2.83
C VAL A 252 -14.24 -10.44 -1.48
N ASN A 253 -13.40 -9.50 -1.04
CA ASN A 253 -13.69 -8.72 0.15
C ASN A 253 -14.83 -7.74 -0.14
N GLU A 254 -16.02 -8.03 0.39
CA GLU A 254 -17.22 -7.19 0.18
C GLU A 254 -17.02 -5.71 0.56
N VAL A 255 -16.11 -5.43 1.51
CA VAL A 255 -15.79 -4.06 1.94
C VAL A 255 -15.01 -3.31 0.85
N LEU A 256 -14.10 -4.02 0.20
CA LEU A 256 -13.28 -3.51 -0.90
C LEU A 256 -14.03 -3.49 -2.24
N GLY A 257 -15.21 -4.09 -2.30
CA GLY A 257 -16.11 -4.05 -3.44
C GLY A 257 -15.98 -5.26 -4.35
N GLN A 258 -17.07 -5.53 -5.08
CA GLN A 258 -17.13 -6.61 -6.05
C GLN A 258 -16.17 -6.38 -7.22
N THR A 259 -15.78 -7.46 -7.90
CA THR A 259 -15.01 -7.37 -9.14
C THR A 259 -15.81 -6.63 -10.22
N PRO A 260 -15.28 -5.53 -10.80
CA PRO A 260 -15.92 -4.84 -11.91
C PRO A 260 -15.97 -5.70 -13.19
N GLU A 261 -16.99 -5.52 -14.02
CA GLU A 261 -17.25 -6.38 -15.21
C GLU A 261 -16.08 -6.45 -16.20
N ASP A 262 -15.37 -5.34 -16.41
CA ASP A 262 -14.24 -5.25 -17.36
C ASP A 262 -12.87 -5.60 -16.75
N ALA A 263 -12.84 -6.06 -15.50
CA ALA A 263 -11.59 -6.42 -14.82
C ALA A 263 -11.13 -7.84 -15.19
N ILE A 264 -9.82 -8.02 -15.36
CA ILE A 264 -9.20 -9.35 -15.41
C ILE A 264 -9.04 -9.86 -13.98
N VAL A 265 -9.42 -11.09 -13.69
CA VAL A 265 -9.27 -11.67 -12.34
C VAL A 265 -8.13 -12.69 -12.33
N LEU A 266 -7.31 -12.65 -11.29
CA LEU A 266 -6.30 -13.66 -11.00
C LEU A 266 -6.20 -13.91 -9.49
N LYS A 267 -5.68 -15.08 -9.09
CA LYS A 267 -5.59 -15.46 -7.66
C LYS A 267 -4.23 -15.19 -7.03
N ASP A 268 -3.20 -15.16 -7.85
CA ASP A 268 -1.82 -14.95 -7.43
C ASP A 268 -1.14 -14.04 -8.46
N ILE A 269 -0.43 -13.01 -8.01
CA ILE A 269 0.29 -12.08 -8.88
C ILE A 269 1.23 -12.78 -9.88
N LEU A 270 1.71 -13.98 -9.54
CA LEU A 270 2.53 -14.81 -10.42
C LEU A 270 1.78 -15.32 -11.67
N GLU A 271 0.45 -15.18 -11.72
CA GLU A 271 -0.38 -15.48 -12.88
C GLU A 271 -0.40 -14.34 -13.92
N LEU A 272 0.19 -13.18 -13.63
CA LEU A 272 0.28 -12.05 -14.57
C LEU A 272 0.75 -12.45 -15.99
N PRO A 273 1.82 -13.26 -16.15
CA PRO A 273 2.26 -13.71 -17.49
C PRO A 273 1.21 -14.50 -18.27
N ASN A 274 0.22 -15.11 -17.60
CA ASN A 274 -0.82 -15.90 -18.25
C ASN A 274 -1.98 -15.02 -18.73
N VAL A 275 -2.28 -13.93 -18.02
CA VAL A 275 -3.47 -13.09 -18.29
C VAL A 275 -3.15 -11.85 -19.12
N VAL A 276 -1.90 -11.38 -19.08
CA VAL A 276 -1.38 -10.30 -19.93
C VAL A 276 -0.08 -10.72 -20.62
N PRO A 277 -0.07 -11.85 -21.36
CA PRO A 277 1.14 -12.40 -21.98
C PRO A 277 1.78 -11.44 -22.97
N GLU A 278 1.04 -10.47 -23.52
CA GLU A 278 1.59 -9.48 -24.45
C GLU A 278 2.58 -8.49 -23.81
N LEU A 279 2.66 -8.46 -22.47
CA LEU A 279 3.57 -7.61 -21.70
C LEU A 279 4.88 -8.32 -21.29
N PHE A 280 4.97 -9.64 -21.45
CA PHE A 280 6.11 -10.47 -21.04
C PHE A 280 6.89 -10.98 -22.25
#